data_AF-D3AS84-F1
#
_entry.id   AF-D3AS84-F1
#
_cell.length_a   1.000
_cell.length_b   1.000
_cell.length_c   1.000
_cell.angle_alpha   90.00
_cell.angle_beta   90.00
_cell.angle_gamma   90.00
#
_symmetry.space_group_name_H-M   'P 1'
#
loop_
_entity.id
_entity.type
_entity.pdbx_description
1 polymer ?
#
loop_
_entity_poly.entity_id
_entity_poly.type
_entity_poly.pdbx_seq_one_letter_code
_entity_poly.pdbx_strand_id
1 'polypeptide(L)' 'MDNVKETLIHLISIPSVTASPSEKEAIMYLEEILKEEGIETERIYKDPERLNLLAHLPAEKPEKEPL' A
#
# COMPACT_ATOMS: atom_id res chain seq x y z
N MET A 1 8.52 -0.55 18.17
CA MET A 1 8.77 -1.15 16.83
C MET A 1 8.45 -2.65 16.90
N ASP A 2 7.29 -2.99 17.47
CA ASP A 2 6.86 -4.38 17.73
C ASP A 2 5.84 -4.89 16.69
N ASN A 3 5.41 -4.03 15.75
CA ASN A 3 4.26 -4.27 14.86
C ASN A 3 4.61 -4.90 13.50
N VAL A 4 5.86 -4.80 13.01
CA VAL A 4 6.21 -5.24 11.63
C VAL A 4 5.89 -6.71 11.36
N LYS A 5 6.11 -7.59 12.36
CA LYS A 5 5.82 -9.03 12.23
C LYS A 5 4.31 -9.30 12.17
N GLU A 6 3.52 -8.57 12.95
CA GLU A 6 2.06 -8.72 12.98
C GLU A 6 1.44 -8.17 11.69
N THR A 7 1.89 -7.01 11.23
CA THR A 7 1.55 -6.43 9.92
C THR A 7 1.84 -7.41 8.78
N LEU A 8 3.03 -8.03 8.78
CA LEU A 8 3.41 -9.00 7.76
C LEU A 8 2.52 -10.27 7.81
N ILE A 9 2.24 -10.79 9.00
CA ILE A 9 1.35 -11.95 9.16
C ILE A 9 -0.05 -11.63 8.63
N HIS A 10 -0.58 -10.45 8.93
CA HIS A 10 -1.89 -10.02 8.46
C HIS A 10 -1.92 -9.90 6.93
N LEU A 11 -0.91 -9.26 6.33
CA LEU A 11 -0.75 -9.16 4.87
C LEU A 11 -0.72 -10.53 4.19
N ILE A 12 0.06 -11.49 4.71
CA ILE A 12 0.15 -12.85 4.16
C ILE A 12 -1.18 -13.60 4.30
N SER A 13 -1.99 -13.28 5.32
CA SER A 13 -3.30 -13.91 5.53
C SER A 13 -4.37 -13.44 4.54
N ILE A 14 -4.17 -12.28 3.90
CA ILE A 14 -5.07 -11.80 2.84
C ILE A 14 -4.75 -12.59 1.57
N PRO A 15 -5.70 -13.36 1.00
CA PRO A 15 -5.49 -14.15 -0.22
C PRO A 15 -5.47 -13.23 -1.45
N SER A 16 -4.47 -12.35 -1.52
CA SER A 16 -4.26 -11.28 -2.49
C SER A 16 -3.68 -11.79 -3.81
N VAL A 17 -4.26 -12.85 -4.35
CA VAL A 17 -3.93 -13.31 -5.71
C VAL A 17 -4.23 -12.17 -6.67
N THR A 18 -3.27 -11.87 -7.55
CA THR A 18 -3.40 -10.80 -8.56
C THR A 18 -4.70 -10.96 -9.36
N ALA A 19 -5.44 -9.87 -9.55
CA ALA A 19 -6.74 -9.82 -10.22
C ALA A 19 -7.86 -10.60 -9.50
N SER A 20 -7.78 -10.74 -8.17
CA SER A 20 -8.87 -11.27 -7.34
C SER A 20 -9.61 -10.16 -6.60
N PRO A 21 -10.88 -10.38 -6.19
CA PRO A 21 -11.61 -9.43 -5.34
C PRO A 21 -10.86 -9.05 -4.04
N SER A 22 -10.06 -9.97 -3.50
CA SER A 22 -9.25 -9.79 -2.30
C SER A 22 -8.04 -8.86 -2.48
N GLU A 23 -7.69 -8.48 -3.72
CA GLU A 23 -6.68 -7.44 -4.00
C GLU A 23 -7.12 -6.09 -3.41
N LYS A 24 -8.42 -5.78 -3.42
CA LYS A 24 -8.97 -4.55 -2.81
C LYS A 24 -8.83 -4.54 -1.28
N GLU A 25 -9.01 -5.68 -0.64
CA GLU A 25 -8.86 -5.81 0.83
C GLU A 25 -7.41 -5.58 1.25
N ALA A 26 -6.45 -6.15 0.51
CA ALA A 26 -5.03 -5.91 0.74
C ALA A 26 -4.66 -4.43 0.59
N ILE A 27 -5.21 -3.76 -0.42
CA ILE A 27 -4.95 -2.33 -0.65
C ILE A 27 -5.54 -1.46 0.46
N MET A 28 -6.77 -1.75 0.88
CA MET A 28 -7.39 -1.02 2.00
C MET A 28 -6.60 -1.20 3.30
N TYR A 29 -6.09 -2.41 3.55
CA TYR A 29 -5.26 -2.67 4.73
C TYR A 29 -3.94 -1.87 4.68
N LEU A 30 -3.26 -1.84 3.53
CA LEU A 30 -2.05 -1.05 3.33
C LEU A 30 -2.27 0.46 3.48
N GLU A 31 -3.40 0.96 2.99
CA GLU A 31 -3.75 2.38 3.12
C GLU A 31 -3.95 2.81 4.58
N GLU A 32 -4.57 1.96 5.41
CA GLU A 32 -4.72 2.28 6.85
C GLU A 32 -3.36 2.30 7.56
N ILE A 33 -2.46 1.36 7.24
CA ILE A 33 -1.08 1.36 7.78
C ILE A 33 -0.34 2.66 7.40
N LEU A 34 -0.41 3.06 6.13
CA LEU A 34 0.26 4.28 5.66
C LEU A 34 -0.32 5.53 6.32
N LYS A 35 -1.64 5.57 6.52
CA LYS A 35 -2.34 6.63 7.22
C LYS A 35 -1.97 6.70 8.71
N GLU A 36 -1.82 5.57 9.39
CA GLU A 36 -1.32 5.51 10.78
C GLU A 36 0.09 6.09 10.90
N GLU A 37 0.93 5.90 9.88
CA GLU A 37 2.28 6.48 9.79
C GLU A 37 2.30 7.93 9.27
N GLY A 38 1.13 8.53 9.00
CA GLY A 38 1.01 9.90 8.50
C GLY A 38 1.46 10.09 7.05
N ILE A 39 1.55 9.02 6.27
CA ILE A 39 1.93 9.03 4.86
C ILE A 39 0.68 9.25 4.00
N GLU A 40 0.72 10.30 3.18
CA GLU A 40 -0.35 10.57 2.22
C GLU A 40 -0.39 9.51 1.11
N THR A 41 -1.60 9.12 0.69
CA THR A 41 -1.78 8.11 -0.35
C THR A 41 -2.82 8.53 -1.39
N GLU A 42 -2.68 7.99 -2.60
CA GLU A 42 -3.62 8.17 -3.70
C GLU A 42 -3.98 6.82 -4.32
N ARG A 43 -5.28 6.59 -4.52
CA ARG A 43 -5.81 5.40 -5.20
C ARG A 43 -5.88 5.65 -6.71
N ILE A 44 -5.20 4.84 -7.51
CA ILE A 44 -5.18 4.95 -8.98
C ILE A 44 -5.70 3.69 -9.66
N TYR A 45 -6.39 3.86 -10.79
CA TYR A 45 -6.93 2.78 -11.62
C TYR A 45 -6.31 2.87 -13.02
N LYS A 46 -5.08 2.35 -13.17
CA LYS A 46 -4.43 2.23 -14.49
C LYS A 46 -5.14 1.18 -15.37
N ASP A 47 -5.71 0.19 -14.71
CA ASP A 47 -6.63 -0.80 -15.26
C ASP A 47 -7.96 -0.65 -14.48
N PRO A 48 -9.12 -0.55 -15.15
CA PRO A 48 -10.42 -0.42 -14.47
C PRO A 48 -10.70 -1.52 -13.44
N GLU A 49 -10.12 -2.70 -13.62
CA GLU A 49 -10.31 -3.83 -12.71
C GLU A 49 -9.28 -3.88 -11.59
N ARG A 50 -8.18 -3.12 -11.69
CA ARG A 50 -7.06 -3.16 -10.74
C ARG A 50 -6.78 -1.80 -10.11
N LEU A 51 -7.07 -1.75 -8.82
CA LEU A 51 -6.67 -0.65 -7.96
C LEU A 51 -5.17 -0.74 -7.68
N ASN A 52 -4.47 0.39 -7.73
CA ASN A 52 -3.13 0.54 -7.17
C ASN A 52 -3.17 1.67 -6.13
N LEU A 53 -2.24 1.61 -5.17
CA LEU A 53 -2.07 2.63 -4.14
C LEU A 53 -0.71 3.29 -4.32
N LEU A 54 -0.69 4.60 -4.54
CA LEU A 54 0.51 5.42 -4.53
C LEU A 54 0.70 5.99 -3.12
N ALA A 55 1.92 5.92 -2.60
CA ALA A 55 2.30 6.52 -1.32
C ALA A 55 3.25 7.68 -1.57
N HIS A 56 2.99 8.83 -0.94
CA HIS A 56 3.79 10.03 -1.08
C HIS A 56 4.80 10.13 0.08
N LEU A 57 6.08 9.97 -0.24
CA LEU A 57 7.18 10.14 0.70
C LEU A 57 7.99 11.37 0.30
N PRO A 58 7.81 12.52 0.98
CA PRO A 58 8.55 13.73 0.64
C PRO A 58 10.03 13.58 1.00
N ALA A 59 10.90 13.97 0.07
CA ALA A 59 12.34 14.05 0.29
C ALA A 59 12.79 15.49 -0.01
N GLU A 60 13.49 16.13 0.93
CA GLU A 60 13.93 17.53 0.77
C GLU A 60 14.99 17.70 -0.34
N LYS A 61 15.79 16.66 -0.59
CA LYS A 61 16.84 16.61 -1.62
C LYS A 61 16.93 15.19 -2.18
N PRO A 62 16.03 14.80 -3.08
CA PRO A 62 16.09 13.47 -3.68
C PRO A 62 17.38 13.34 -4.50
N GLU A 63 18.21 12.35 -4.17
CA GLU A 63 19.44 12.05 -4.92
C GLU A 63 19.15 11.39 -6.28
N LYS A 64 17.93 10.87 -6.46
CA LYS A 64 17.45 10.18 -7.65
C LYS A 64 16.01 10.57 -7.91
N GLU A 65 15.63 10.65 -9.18
CA GLU A 65 14.23 10.76 -9.56
C GLU A 65 13.47 9.49 -9.11
N PRO A 66 12.18 9.62 -8.72
CA PRO A 66 11.34 8.46 -8.43
C PRO A 66 11.27 7.57 -9.68
N LEU A 67 11.52 6.27 -9.48
CA LEU A 67 11.44 5.23 -10.53
C LEU A 67 9.98 4.89 -10.88
#